data_AF-B7J6Y2-F1
#
_entry.id   AF-B7J6Y2-F1
#
_cell.length_a   1.000
_cell.length_b   1.000
_cell.length_c   1.000
_cell.angle_alpha   90.00
_cell.angle_beta   90.00
_cell.angle_gamma   90.00
#
_symmetry.space_group_name_H-M   'P 1'
#
loop_
_entity.id
_entity.type
_entity.pdbx_description
1 polymer ?
#
loop_
_entity_poly.entity_id
_entity_poly.type
_entity_poly.pdbx_seq_one_letter_code
_entity_poly.pdbx_strand_id
1 'polypeptide(L)'
;MGDDQPQIIPGALADDFFSFRSIESSFDELKTHLAERRVVLRSKRPELVEQEFYALLLVHAAVRHLMTEAAAQTGQAAQDLSFIHAVRVLHRRLPAAGAIPPSG
;
A
#
# COMPACT_ATOMS: atom_id res chain seq x y z
N MET A 1 14.35 12.57 -43.59
CA MET A 1 13.42 12.08 -42.55
C MET A 1 14.18 11.01 -41.79
N GLY A 2 15.07 11.42 -40.90
CA GLY A 2 15.81 10.49 -40.05
C GLY A 2 14.93 10.28 -38.84
N ASP A 3 14.39 9.08 -38.69
CA ASP A 3 13.62 8.72 -37.51
C ASP A 3 14.56 8.81 -36.31
N ASP A 4 14.31 9.80 -35.46
CA ASP A 4 14.95 9.98 -34.16
C ASP A 4 14.39 8.89 -33.23
N GLN A 5 14.86 7.66 -33.44
CA GLN A 5 14.46 6.52 -32.64
C GLN A 5 14.96 6.76 -31.22
N PRO A 6 14.07 6.77 -30.21
CA PRO A 6 14.45 7.03 -28.84
C PRO A 6 15.50 6.00 -28.42
N GLN A 7 16.65 6.49 -27.97
CA GLN A 7 17.74 5.63 -27.54
C GLN A 7 17.28 4.86 -26.29
N ILE A 8 16.96 3.57 -26.48
CA ILE A 8 16.53 2.70 -25.40
C ILE A 8 17.73 2.45 -24.48
N ILE A 9 17.74 3.08 -23.31
CA ILE A 9 18.71 2.81 -22.25
C ILE A 9 18.15 1.66 -21.41
N PRO A 10 18.76 0.45 -21.42
CA PRO A 10 18.19 -0.73 -20.76
C PRO A 10 17.97 -0.56 -19.26
N GLY A 11 18.83 0.21 -18.59
CA GLY A 11 18.69 0.53 -17.16
C GLY A 11 17.48 1.43 -16.86
N ALA A 12 17.24 2.45 -17.69
CA ALA A 12 16.10 3.35 -17.51
C ALA A 12 14.76 2.62 -17.70
N LEU A 13 14.67 1.69 -18.64
CA LEU A 13 13.47 0.86 -18.81
C LEU A 13 13.23 -0.09 -17.63
N ALA A 14 14.29 -0.62 -17.03
CA ALA A 14 14.16 -1.48 -15.85
C ALA A 14 13.64 -0.71 -14.64
N ASP A 15 14.11 0.53 -14.45
CA ASP A 15 13.64 1.42 -13.39
C ASP A 15 12.17 1.82 -13.57
N ASP A 16 11.76 2.19 -14.79
CA ASP A 16 10.37 2.53 -15.11
C ASP A 16 9.43 1.35 -14.90
N PHE A 17 9.82 0.16 -15.36
CA PHE A 17 9.01 -1.05 -15.16
C PHE A 17 8.93 -1.44 -13.69
N PHE A 18 10.03 -1.33 -12.95
CA PHE A 18 10.05 -1.59 -11.51
C PHE A 18 9.15 -0.60 -10.76
N SER A 19 9.19 0.68 -11.11
CA SER A 19 8.34 1.74 -10.55
C SER A 19 6.86 1.45 -10.81
N PHE A 20 6.49 1.10 -12.05
CA PHE A 20 5.13 0.76 -12.39
C PHE A 20 4.63 -0.49 -11.65
N ARG A 21 5.45 -1.54 -11.61
CA ARG A 21 5.15 -2.77 -10.87
C ARG A 21 4.95 -2.50 -9.38
N SER A 22 5.71 -1.57 -8.81
CA SER A 22 5.57 -1.13 -7.41
C SER A 22 4.22 -0.46 -7.16
N ILE A 23 3.76 0.39 -8.09
CA ILE A 23 2.44 1.04 -8.03
C ILE A 23 1.33 0.00 -8.13
N GLU A 24 1.41 -0.91 -9.09
CA GLU A 24 0.40 -1.97 -9.29
C GLU A 24 0.31 -2.87 -8.05
N SER A 25 1.45 -3.26 -7.47
CA SER A 25 1.49 -4.05 -6.23
C SER A 25 0.88 -3.31 -5.05
N SER A 26 1.13 -1.99 -4.93
CA SER A 26 0.55 -1.17 -3.85
C SER A 26 -0.97 -1.06 -3.99
N PHE A 27 -1.46 -1.00 -5.24
CA PHE A 27 -2.88 -0.94 -5.54
C PHE A 27 -3.60 -2.26 -5.26
N ASP A 28 -3.00 -3.40 -5.60
CA ASP A 28 -3.53 -4.71 -5.25
C ASP A 28 -3.57 -4.91 -3.73
N GLU A 29 -2.52 -4.50 -3.02
CA GLU A 29 -2.50 -4.55 -1.56
C GLU A 29 -3.61 -3.72 -0.93
N LEU A 30 -3.84 -2.50 -1.42
CA LEU A 30 -4.87 -1.62 -0.89
C LEU A 30 -6.28 -2.14 -1.18
N LYS A 31 -6.52 -2.64 -2.40
CA LYS A 31 -7.85 -3.07 -2.85
C LYS A 31 -8.25 -4.46 -2.38
N THR A 32 -7.29 -5.37 -2.33
CA THR A 32 -7.52 -6.81 -2.17
C THR A 32 -7.09 -7.29 -0.79
N HIS A 33 -5.93 -6.85 -0.30
CA HIS A 33 -5.30 -7.46 0.88
C HIS A 33 -5.56 -6.72 2.18
N LEU A 34 -5.58 -5.39 2.17
CA LEU A 34 -5.84 -4.58 3.36
C LEU A 34 -7.28 -4.72 3.85
N ALA A 35 -8.21 -4.96 2.92
CA ALA A 35 -9.62 -4.91 3.22
C ALA A 35 -10.19 -6.26 3.70
N GLU A 36 -9.46 -7.39 3.50
CA GLU A 36 -9.86 -8.80 3.69
C GLU A 36 -11.23 -9.21 3.06
N ARG A 37 -12.02 -8.23 2.62
CA ARG A 37 -13.37 -8.21 2.07
C ARG A 37 -13.46 -6.92 1.24
N ARG A 38 -14.34 -6.86 0.24
CA ARG A 38 -14.52 -5.70 -0.66
C ARG A 38 -14.41 -4.37 0.12
N VAL A 39 -13.55 -3.44 -0.31
CA VAL A 39 -13.49 -2.08 0.24
C VAL A 39 -14.90 -1.47 0.12
N VAL A 40 -15.61 -1.39 1.24
CA VAL A 40 -16.92 -0.73 1.31
C VAL A 40 -16.74 0.52 2.15
N LEU A 41 -16.70 1.67 1.48
CA LEU A 41 -16.86 2.97 2.12
C LEU A 41 -18.28 2.98 2.70
N ARG A 42 -18.38 3.08 4.03
CA ARG A 42 -19.61 2.88 4.80
C ARG A 42 -20.51 4.09 4.76
N SER A 43 -19.93 5.29 4.74
CA SER A 43 -20.68 6.53 4.68
C SER A 43 -21.30 6.79 3.31
N LYS A 44 -22.46 7.47 3.32
CA LYS A 44 -23.10 8.04 2.13
C LYS A 44 -22.87 9.55 2.00
N ARG A 45 -22.16 10.16 2.95
CA ARG A 45 -21.81 11.59 2.96
C ARG A 45 -20.44 11.78 2.33
N PRO A 46 -20.28 12.67 1.35
CA PRO A 46 -19.03 12.79 0.58
C PRO A 46 -17.83 13.13 1.46
N GLU A 47 -18.00 13.97 2.48
CA GLU A 47 -16.89 14.37 3.37
C GLU A 47 -16.35 13.18 4.18
N LEU A 48 -17.26 12.31 4.65
CA LEU A 48 -16.90 11.12 5.41
C LEU A 48 -16.38 10.00 4.50
N VAL A 49 -16.80 9.97 3.23
CA VAL A 49 -16.24 9.06 2.22
C VAL A 49 -14.77 9.39 1.96
N GLU A 50 -14.42 10.68 1.84
CA GLU A 50 -13.02 11.12 1.75
C GLU A 50 -12.22 10.71 2.99
N GLN A 51 -12.78 10.92 4.18
CA GLN A 51 -12.13 10.52 5.43
C GLN A 51 -11.85 9.01 5.48
N GLU A 52 -12.83 8.17 5.12
CA GLU A 52 -12.65 6.72 5.07
C GLU A 52 -11.60 6.30 4.05
N PHE A 53 -11.55 6.97 2.89
CA PHE A 53 -10.53 6.73 1.88
C PHE A 53 -9.12 7.10 2.38
N TYR A 54 -8.97 8.26 3.03
CA TYR A 54 -7.70 8.65 3.65
C TYR A 54 -7.30 7.71 4.80
N ALA A 55 -8.26 7.20 5.59
CA ALA A 55 -7.97 6.21 6.61
C ALA A 55 -7.40 4.92 6.02
N LEU A 56 -7.94 4.44 4.89
CA LEU A 56 -7.40 3.27 4.18
C LEU A 56 -5.97 3.51 3.69
N LEU A 57 -5.71 4.69 3.10
CA LEU A 57 -4.37 5.07 2.65
C LEU A 57 -3.37 5.14 3.81
N LEU A 58 -3.76 5.74 4.93
CA LEU A 58 -2.92 5.86 6.12
C LEU A 58 -2.58 4.48 6.71
N VAL A 59 -3.56 3.58 6.78
CA VAL A 59 -3.32 2.20 7.26
C VAL A 59 -2.34 1.47 6.32
N HIS A 60 -2.51 1.56 5.00
CA HIS A 60 -1.56 0.97 4.05
C HIS A 60 -0.14 1.52 4.25
N ALA A 61 0.00 2.85 4.32
CA ALA A 61 1.29 3.50 4.52
C ALA A 61 1.95 3.09 5.85
N ALA A 62 1.17 2.99 6.94
CA ALA A 62 1.67 2.56 8.24
C ALA A 62 2.18 1.11 8.21
N VAL A 63 1.44 0.19 7.58
CA VAL A 63 1.87 -1.21 7.43
C VAL A 63 3.16 -1.29 6.60
N ARG A 64 3.24 -0.54 5.49
CA ARG A 64 4.45 -0.46 4.66
C ARG A 64 5.65 0.08 5.43
N HIS A 65 5.46 1.14 6.21
CA HIS A 65 6.52 1.68 7.04
C HIS A 65 7.05 0.64 8.04
N LEU A 66 6.16 -0.07 8.73
CA LEU A 66 6.54 -1.13 9.67
C LEU A 66 7.27 -2.28 8.98
N MET A 67 6.88 -2.66 7.76
CA MET A 67 7.60 -3.65 6.97
C MET A 67 9.01 -3.17 6.61
N THR A 68 9.17 -1.89 6.24
CA THR A 68 10.48 -1.31 5.99
C THR A 68 11.37 -1.33 7.23
N GLU A 69 10.81 -0.96 8.40
CA GLU A 69 11.54 -1.04 9.66
C GLU A 69 11.94 -2.48 10.03
N ALA A 70 11.05 -3.45 9.79
CA ALA A 70 11.34 -4.86 10.03
C ALA A 70 12.41 -5.42 9.07
N ALA A 71 12.35 -5.06 7.79
CA ALA A 71 13.31 -5.49 6.78
C ALA A 71 14.72 -4.94 7.07
N ALA A 72 14.81 -3.71 7.56
CA ALA A 72 16.07 -3.10 7.98
C ALA A 72 16.76 -3.89 9.11
N GLN A 73 15.98 -4.53 10.00
CA GLN A 73 16.52 -5.34 11.09
C GLN A 73 17.06 -6.71 10.63
N THR A 74 16.59 -7.22 9.48
CA THR A 74 16.96 -8.53 8.94
C THR A 74 17.91 -8.44 7.74
N GLY A 75 18.25 -7.24 7.28
CA GLY A 75 19.06 -7.02 6.08
C GLY A 75 18.34 -7.43 4.79
N GLN A 76 17.01 -7.53 4.81
CA GLN A 76 16.18 -7.86 3.66
C GLN A 76 15.65 -6.59 2.99
N ALA A 77 15.19 -6.71 1.75
CA ALA A 77 14.46 -5.62 1.12
C ALA A 77 12.97 -5.68 1.52
N ALA A 78 12.35 -4.53 1.76
CA ALA A 78 10.97 -4.45 2.23
C ALA A 78 9.96 -5.06 1.23
N GLN A 79 10.27 -4.98 -0.07
CA GLN A 79 9.48 -5.58 -1.15
C GLN A 79 9.49 -7.12 -1.16
N ASP A 80 10.43 -7.75 -0.44
CA ASP A 80 10.52 -9.21 -0.34
C ASP A 80 9.66 -9.74 0.83
N LEU A 81 9.18 -8.86 1.70
CA LEU A 81 8.29 -9.21 2.79
C LEU A 81 6.84 -9.30 2.31
N SER A 82 6.11 -10.31 2.80
CA SER A 82 4.69 -10.48 2.47
C SER A 82 3.81 -9.47 3.21
N PHE A 83 3.12 -8.61 2.46
CA PHE A 83 2.18 -7.63 3.01
C PHE A 83 1.02 -8.29 3.77
N ILE A 84 0.41 -9.33 3.20
CA ILE A 84 -0.68 -10.09 3.85
C ILE A 84 -0.22 -10.66 5.19
N HIS A 85 1.00 -11.20 5.23
CA HIS A 85 1.55 -11.73 6.47
C HIS A 85 1.72 -10.63 7.51
N ALA A 86 2.22 -9.45 7.11
CA ALA A 86 2.35 -8.29 8.00
C ALA A 86 1.01 -7.85 8.58
N VAL A 87 -0.04 -7.70 7.75
CA VAL A 87 -1.41 -7.38 8.18
C VAL A 87 -1.94 -8.40 9.18
N ARG A 88 -1.78 -9.71 8.91
CA ARG A 88 -2.20 -10.78 9.83
C ARG A 88 -1.44 -10.78 11.15
N VAL A 89 -0.15 -10.42 11.15
CA VAL A 89 0.63 -10.26 12.38
C VAL A 89 0.10 -9.07 13.17
N LEU A 90 -0.11 -7.92 12.53
CA LEU A 90 -0.64 -6.71 13.16
C LEU A 90 -2.02 -6.93 13.78
N HIS A 91 -2.96 -7.53 13.04
CA HIS A 91 -4.30 -7.85 13.58
C HIS A 91 -4.27 -8.78 14.80
N ARG A 92 -3.30 -9.70 14.89
CA ARG A 92 -3.15 -10.59 16.05
C ARG A 92 -2.52 -9.90 17.26
N ARG A 93 -1.81 -8.79 17.06
CA ARG A 93 -1.00 -8.12 18.09
C ARG A 93 -1.60 -6.81 18.58
N LEU A 94 -2.43 -6.15 17.76
CA LEU A 94 -3.11 -4.93 18.15
C LEU A 94 -4.32 -5.25 19.04
N PRO A 95 -4.44 -4.63 20.23
CA PRO A 95 -5.67 -4.72 21.01
C PRO A 95 -6.84 -4.10 20.23
N ALA A 96 -8.06 -4.60 20.42
CA ALA A 96 -9.27 -4.13 19.71
C ALA A 96 -9.66 -2.66 19.99
N ALA A 97 -8.83 -1.91 20.72
CA ALA A 97 -9.09 -0.55 21.16
C ALA A 97 -8.58 0.46 20.12
N GLY A 98 -9.47 0.91 19.24
CA GLY A 98 -9.15 2.00 18.30
C GLY A 98 -10.35 2.66 17.63
N ALA A 99 -11.59 2.31 18.01
CA ALA A 99 -12.77 2.96 17.47
C ALA A 99 -12.90 4.37 18.07
N ILE A 100 -12.25 5.35 17.46
CA ILE A 100 -12.60 6.76 17.64
C ILE A 100 -13.85 6.98 16.78
N PRO A 101 -15.04 7.15 17.38
CA PRO A 101 -16.23 7.41 16.60
C PRO A 101 -16.06 8.75 15.87
N PRO A 102 -16.53 8.88 14.61
CA PRO A 102 -16.55 10.17 13.95
C PRO A 102 -17.43 11.10 14.78
N SER A 103 -16.87 12.22 15.23
CA SER A 103 -17.62 13.30 15.84
C SER A 103 -18.44 13.98 14.74
N GLY A 104 -19.72 13.64 14.68
CA GLY A 104 -20.74 14.22 13.81
C GLY A 104 -22.05 14.33 14.56
#